data_AF-D3YTN1-F1
#
_entry.id   AF-D3YTN1-F1
#
_cell.length_a   1.000
_cell.length_b   1.000
_cell.length_c   1.000
_cell.angle_alpha   90.00
_cell.angle_beta   90.00
_cell.angle_gamma   90.00
#
_symmetry.space_group_name_H-M   'P 1'
#
loop_
_entity.id
_entity.type
_entity.pdbx_description
1 polymer ?
#
loop_
_entity_poly.entity_id
_entity_poly.type
_entity_poly.pdbx_seq_one_letter_code
_entity_poly.pdbx_strand_id
1 'polypeptide(L)'
;MRRQRNEVVVELRKNKRDEHLLKRRNVPQEDICEDSDIDGDYRVQNTSLEAIVQNASSDNQGIQLSAVQAARKLLSSDRNPPIDDLIKSGILPILVHCLERDDNPSLQFEA
;
A
#
# COMPACT_ATOMS: atom_id res chain seq x y z
N MET A 1 -43.74 -6.01 5.04
CA MET A 1 -42.95 -7.16 4.52
C MET A 1 -42.21 -6.86 3.22
N ARG A 2 -42.86 -6.56 2.08
CA ARG A 2 -42.15 -6.35 0.79
C ARG A 2 -41.28 -5.08 0.77
N ARG A 3 -41.78 -3.98 1.34
CA ARG A 3 -41.07 -2.70 1.49
C ARG A 3 -39.82 -2.81 2.38
N GLN A 4 -39.98 -3.47 3.53
CA GLN A 4 -38.87 -3.73 4.47
C GLN A 4 -37.76 -4.60 3.86
N ARG A 5 -38.11 -5.60 3.03
CA ARG A 5 -37.10 -6.37 2.27
C ARG A 5 -36.34 -5.50 1.27
N ASN A 6 -37.01 -4.60 0.56
CA ASN A 6 -36.33 -3.69 -0.38
C ASN A 6 -35.39 -2.73 0.34
N GLU A 7 -35.82 -2.15 1.47
CA GLU A 7 -35.01 -1.25 2.29
C GLU A 7 -33.74 -1.97 2.80
N VAL A 8 -33.87 -3.19 3.34
CA VAL A 8 -32.72 -4.02 3.77
C VAL A 8 -31.76 -4.34 2.62
N VAL A 9 -32.27 -4.65 1.43
CA VAL A 9 -31.41 -4.94 0.26
C VAL A 9 -30.64 -3.69 -0.19
N VAL A 10 -31.26 -2.52 -0.16
CA VAL A 10 -30.60 -1.25 -0.50
C VAL A 10 -29.51 -0.93 0.52
N GLU A 11 -29.80 -1.11 1.80
CA GLU A 11 -28.84 -0.89 2.89
C GLU A 11 -27.64 -1.83 2.79
N LEU A 12 -27.87 -3.13 2.54
CA LEU A 12 -26.79 -4.10 2.32
C LEU A 12 -25.89 -3.72 1.14
N ARG A 13 -26.46 -3.22 0.04
CA ARG A 13 -25.68 -2.76 -1.12
C ARG A 13 -24.87 -1.52 -0.79
N LYS A 14 -25.45 -0.59 -0.03
CA LYS A 14 -24.76 0.61 0.43
C LYS A 14 -23.58 0.24 1.32
N ASN A 15 -23.80 -0.60 2.33
CA ASN A 15 -22.74 -1.07 3.23
C ASN A 15 -21.60 -1.78 2.49
N LYS A 16 -21.92 -2.64 1.50
CA LYS A 16 -20.89 -3.27 0.66
C LYS A 16 -20.07 -2.27 -0.14
N ARG A 17 -20.72 -1.23 -0.70
CA ARG A 17 -20.01 -0.17 -1.44
C ARG A 17 -19.12 0.63 -0.49
N ASP A 18 -19.63 0.98 0.67
CA ASP A 18 -18.92 1.78 1.68
C ASP A 18 -17.71 0.99 2.22
N GLU A 19 -17.86 -0.31 2.49
CA GLU A 19 -16.76 -1.20 2.88
C GLU A 19 -15.70 -1.30 1.77
N HIS A 20 -16.12 -1.42 0.51
CA HIS A 20 -15.20 -1.46 -0.62
C HIS A 20 -14.45 -0.13 -0.78
N LEU A 21 -15.13 1.00 -0.59
CA LEU A 21 -14.52 2.33 -0.60
C LEU A 21 -13.50 2.49 0.54
N LEU A 22 -13.82 1.97 1.74
CA LEU A 22 -12.94 2.07 2.91
C LEU A 22 -11.63 1.27 2.76
N LYS A 23 -11.67 0.17 2.00
CA LYS A 23 -10.52 -0.70 1.73
C LYS A 23 -9.72 -0.27 0.49
N ARG A 24 -10.02 0.91 -0.09
CA ARG A 24 -9.31 1.39 -1.28
C ARG A 24 -7.85 1.70 -0.95
N ARG A 25 -6.99 1.30 -1.89
CA ARG A 25 -5.56 1.61 -1.87
C ARG A 25 -5.33 3.10 -2.18
N ASN A 26 -4.22 3.63 -1.68
CA ASN A 26 -3.81 5.02 -1.93
C ASN A 26 -3.14 5.18 -3.31
N VAL A 27 -3.93 4.97 -4.38
CA VAL A 27 -3.49 5.11 -5.77
C VAL A 27 -4.26 6.26 -6.42
N PRO A 28 -3.61 7.16 -7.18
CA PRO A 28 -4.31 8.19 -7.94
C PRO A 28 -5.39 7.54 -8.80
N GLN A 29 -6.63 7.99 -8.64
CA GLN A 29 -7.75 7.52 -9.44
C GLN A 29 -7.71 8.25 -10.77
N GLU A 30 -6.76 7.89 -11.64
CA GLU A 30 -6.92 8.20 -13.06
C GLU A 30 -8.14 7.41 -13.56
N ASP A 31 -9.05 8.09 -14.26
CA ASP A 31 -10.28 7.49 -14.77
C ASP A 31 -9.94 6.22 -15.52
N ILE A 32 -10.36 5.09 -14.96
CA ILE A 32 -10.04 3.75 -15.44
C ILE A 32 -10.82 3.56 -16.74
N CYS A 33 -10.21 3.97 -17.85
CA CYS A 33 -10.52 3.37 -19.14
C CYS A 33 -10.22 1.87 -18.99
N GLU A 34 -11.28 1.08 -18.96
CA GLU A 34 -11.23 -0.35 -19.21
C GLU A 34 -10.65 -0.53 -20.62
N ASP A 35 -9.33 -0.75 -20.74
CA ASP A 35 -8.64 -1.48 -21.83
C ASP A 35 -7.17 -1.05 -21.98
N SER A 36 -6.42 -1.00 -20.88
CA SER A 36 -4.97 -0.81 -20.97
C SER A 36 -4.28 -1.82 -20.07
N ASP A 37 -4.11 -3.02 -20.63
CA ASP A 37 -2.98 -3.91 -20.31
C ASP A 37 -1.66 -3.24 -20.74
N ILE A 38 -1.43 -2.00 -20.28
CA ILE A 38 -0.14 -1.35 -20.41
C ILE A 38 0.69 -1.93 -19.28
N ASP A 39 1.43 -2.96 -19.67
CA ASP A 39 2.73 -3.38 -19.16
C ASP A 39 3.65 -2.16 -19.03
N GLY A 40 3.31 -1.32 -18.06
CA GLY A 40 3.98 -0.07 -17.76
C GLY A 40 5.28 -0.41 -17.08
N ASP A 41 6.28 -0.66 -17.93
CA ASP A 41 7.72 -0.61 -17.73
C ASP A 41 8.14 0.51 -16.77
N TYR A 42 7.84 0.33 -15.48
CA TYR A 42 8.55 0.99 -14.41
C TYR A 42 9.44 -0.07 -13.82
N ARG A 43 10.66 -0.03 -14.37
CA ARG A 43 11.93 -0.51 -13.82
C ARG A 43 12.13 0.06 -12.41
N VAL A 44 11.21 -0.23 -11.48
CA VAL A 44 11.49 -0.24 -10.06
C VAL A 44 12.65 -1.20 -9.98
N GLN A 45 13.81 -0.60 -9.74
CA GLN A 45 15.08 -1.26 -9.66
C GLN A 45 14.86 -2.58 -8.94
N ASN A 46 15.39 -3.67 -9.50
CA ASN A 46 15.41 -5.01 -8.94
C ASN A 46 16.19 -5.05 -7.60
N THR A 47 15.92 -4.13 -6.67
CA THR A 47 16.14 -4.34 -5.25
C THR A 47 15.14 -5.40 -4.85
N SER A 48 15.63 -6.61 -4.63
CA SER A 48 14.82 -7.69 -4.12
C SER A 48 14.16 -7.26 -2.81
N LEU A 49 13.01 -7.83 -2.48
CA LEU A 49 12.30 -7.54 -1.24
C LEU A 49 13.24 -7.69 -0.02
N GLU A 50 14.15 -8.66 -0.06
CA GLU A 50 15.18 -8.83 0.96
C GLU A 50 16.10 -7.61 1.07
N ALA A 51 16.56 -7.04 -0.05
CA ALA A 51 17.41 -5.85 -0.05
C ALA A 51 16.68 -4.64 0.55
N ILE A 52 15.38 -4.48 0.28
CA ILE A 52 14.56 -3.42 0.87
C ILE A 52 14.51 -3.58 2.40
N VAL A 53 14.25 -4.79 2.89
CA VAL A 53 14.16 -5.07 4.33
C VAL A 53 15.51 -4.83 5.03
N GLN A 54 16.60 -5.27 4.41
CA GLN A 54 17.95 -5.05 4.93
C GLN A 54 18.27 -3.55 5.01
N ASN A 55 17.99 -2.79 3.95
CA ASN A 55 18.25 -1.35 3.91
C ASN A 55 17.34 -0.56 4.87
N ALA A 56 16.09 -0.98 5.06
CA ALA A 56 15.16 -0.38 6.02
C ALA A 56 15.64 -0.56 7.48
N SER A 57 16.40 -1.62 7.74
CA SER A 57 17.03 -1.90 9.05
C SER A 57 18.36 -1.16 9.26
N SER A 58 18.82 -0.35 8.31
CA SER A 58 20.09 0.36 8.40
C SER A 58 20.01 1.55 9.37
N ASP A 59 21.10 1.80 10.10
CA ASP A 59 21.26 2.99 10.95
C ASP A 59 21.42 4.30 10.15
N ASN A 60 21.75 4.19 8.86
CA ASN A 60 21.88 5.36 8.00
C ASN A 60 20.50 5.84 7.55
N GLN A 61 20.09 7.01 8.04
CA GLN A 61 18.79 7.63 7.75
C GLN A 61 18.49 7.77 6.25
N GLY A 62 19.50 8.05 5.42
CA GLY A 62 19.31 8.18 3.98
C GLY A 62 19.01 6.84 3.30
N ILE A 63 19.68 5.77 3.75
CA ILE A 63 19.45 4.40 3.25
C ILE A 63 18.09 3.90 3.71
N GLN A 64 17.76 4.12 4.99
CA GLN A 64 16.48 3.75 5.58
C GLN A 64 15.32 4.44 4.86
N LEU A 65 15.39 5.77 4.66
CA LEU A 65 14.35 6.53 3.95
C LEU A 65 14.15 6.03 2.50
N SER A 66 15.25 5.80 1.78
CA SER A 66 15.19 5.27 0.41
C SER A 66 14.50 3.89 0.36
N ALA A 67 14.83 3.01 1.32
CA ALA A 67 14.23 1.69 1.41
C ALA A 67 12.75 1.72 1.77
N VAL A 68 12.35 2.53 2.75
CA VAL A 68 10.94 2.70 3.14
C VAL A 68 10.13 3.28 1.98
N GLN A 69 10.67 4.27 1.26
CA GLN A 69 10.03 4.79 0.07
C GLN A 69 9.89 3.73 -1.04
N ALA A 70 10.89 2.87 -1.23
CA ALA A 70 10.81 1.76 -2.18
C ALA A 70 9.71 0.76 -1.79
N ALA A 71 9.57 0.44 -0.49
CA ALA A 71 8.49 -0.40 0.02
C ALA A 71 7.10 0.23 -0.25
N ARG A 72 6.92 1.52 0.02
CA ARG A 72 5.67 2.23 -0.25
C ARG A 72 5.33 2.23 -1.74
N LYS A 73 6.31 2.50 -2.60
CA LYS A 73 6.14 2.47 -4.07
C LYS A 73 5.68 1.09 -4.52
N LEU A 74 6.35 0.02 -4.07
CA LEU A 74 5.98 -1.37 -4.39
C LEU A 74 4.51 -1.70 -4.05
N LEU A 75 4.00 -1.19 -2.93
CA LEU A 75 2.61 -1.40 -2.51
C LEU A 75 1.59 -0.53 -3.26
N SER A 76 2.03 0.60 -3.80
CA SER A 76 1.16 1.63 -4.39
C SER A 76 1.13 1.61 -5.92
N SER A 77 2.17 1.09 -6.59
CA SER A 77 2.29 1.10 -8.05
C SER A 77 1.74 -0.17 -8.71
N ASP A 78 1.91 -1.33 -8.10
CA ASP A 78 1.49 -2.61 -8.69
C ASP A 78 -0.02 -2.83 -8.52
N ARG A 79 -0.69 -3.38 -9.53
CA ARG A 79 -2.10 -3.79 -9.42
C ARG A 79 -2.26 -4.94 -8.43
N ASN A 80 -1.27 -5.84 -8.35
CA ASN A 80 -1.23 -7.01 -7.48
C ASN A 80 0.05 -6.99 -6.60
N PRO A 81 0.16 -6.06 -5.65
CA PRO A 81 1.38 -5.91 -4.86
C PRO A 81 1.63 -7.16 -4.00
N PRO A 82 2.90 -7.52 -3.72
CA PRO A 82 3.28 -8.71 -2.96
C PRO A 82 3.06 -8.51 -1.45
N ILE A 83 1.81 -8.31 -1.02
CA ILE A 83 1.45 -8.01 0.38
C ILE A 83 1.89 -9.14 1.31
N ASP A 84 1.59 -10.39 0.98
CA ASP A 84 1.90 -11.54 1.84
C ASP A 84 3.41 -11.74 2.01
N ASP A 85 4.19 -11.53 0.96
CA ASP A 85 5.64 -11.68 1.02
C ASP A 85 6.27 -10.55 1.82
N LEU A 86 5.72 -9.33 1.71
CA LEU A 86 6.13 -8.18 2.50
C LEU A 86 5.81 -8.36 3.99
N ILE A 87 4.70 -9.02 4.33
CA ILE A 87 4.39 -9.40 5.72
C ILE A 87 5.41 -10.44 6.22
N LYS A 88 5.67 -11.48 5.42
CA LYS A 88 6.60 -12.57 5.79
C LYS A 88 8.04 -12.11 5.91
N SER A 89 8.45 -11.07 5.18
CA SER A 89 9.82 -10.55 5.23
C SER A 89 10.16 -9.87 6.57
N GLY A 90 9.17 -9.58 7.40
CA GLY A 90 9.37 -8.96 8.70
C GLY A 90 9.63 -7.45 8.62
N ILE A 91 9.19 -6.79 7.55
CA ILE A 91 9.36 -5.33 7.42
C ILE A 91 8.43 -4.53 8.34
N LEU A 92 7.28 -5.09 8.73
CA LEU A 92 6.26 -4.35 9.47
C LEU A 92 6.75 -3.76 10.80
N PRO A 93 7.47 -4.50 11.68
CA PRO A 93 8.04 -3.92 12.89
C PRO A 93 9.01 -2.77 12.61
N ILE A 94 9.73 -2.81 11.49
CA ILE A 94 10.67 -1.74 11.09
C ILE A 94 9.88 -0.50 10.69
N LEU A 95 8.83 -0.63 9.88
CA LEU A 95 7.97 0.49 9.50
C LEU A 95 7.28 1.12 10.71
N VAL A 96 6.80 0.31 11.65
CA VAL A 96 6.23 0.81 12.92
C VAL A 96 7.26 1.62 13.70
N HIS A 97 8.50 1.12 13.81
CA HIS A 97 9.55 1.88 14.48
C HIS A 97 9.93 3.18 13.75
N CYS A 98 9.88 3.18 12.41
CA CYS A 98 10.05 4.40 11.62
C CYS A 98 8.96 5.45 11.92
N LEU A 99 7.72 5.03 12.19
CA LEU A 99 6.62 5.93 12.56
C LEU A 99 6.83 6.58 13.94
N GLU A 100 7.55 5.94 14.85
CA GLU A 100 7.88 6.47 16.18
C GLU A 100 8.95 7.58 16.15
N ARG A 101 9.60 7.82 15.00
CA ARG A 101 10.70 8.78 14.85
C ARG A 101 10.22 10.21 14.62
N ASP A 102 9.85 10.89 15.69
CA ASP A 102 9.41 12.31 15.67
C ASP A 102 10.49 13.28 15.14
N ASP A 103 11.75 12.87 15.15
CA ASP A 103 12.88 13.63 14.63
C ASP A 103 13.01 13.59 13.09
N ASN A 104 12.24 12.73 12.41
CA ASN A 104 12.33 12.52 10.96
C ASN A 104 10.95 12.42 10.30
N PRO A 105 10.27 13.56 10.03
CA PRO A 105 8.91 13.57 9.47
C PRO A 105 8.84 12.99 8.06
N SER A 106 9.92 13.06 7.27
CA SER A 106 9.98 12.45 5.94
C SER A 106 9.95 10.92 6.01
N LEU A 107 10.64 10.35 7.00
CA LEU A 107 10.62 8.91 7.25
C LEU A 107 9.27 8.45 7.80
N GLN A 108 8.68 9.21 8.74
CA GLN A 108 7.33 8.93 9.25
C GLN A 108 6.26 8.98 8.14
N PHE A 109 6.40 9.88 7.16
CA PHE A 109 5.44 9.99 6.06
C PHE A 109 5.50 8.81 5.07
N GLU A 110 6.70 8.26 4.85
CA GLU A 110 6.88 7.15 3.90
C GLU A 110 6.60 5.77 4.53
N ALA A 111 6.73 5.64 5.86
CA ALA A 111 6.51 4.41 6.63
C ALA A 111 5.02 4.07 6.79
#